data_AF-F1QDF7-F1
#
_entry.id   AF-F1QDF7-F1
#
_cell.length_a   1.000
_cell.length_b   1.000
_cell.length_c   1.000
_cell.angle_alpha   90.00
_cell.angle_beta   90.00
_cell.angle_gamma   90.00
#
_symmetry.space_group_name_H-M   'P 1'
#
loop_
_entity.id
_entity.type
_entity.pdbx_description
1 polymer ?
#
loop_
_entity_poly.entity_id
_entity_poly.type
_entity_poly.pdbx_seq_one_letter_code
_entity_poly.pdbx_strand_id
1 'polypeptide(L)'
;MSEMTESDLSTDSYKHGSSGEGSFKKRLGIIATCVVGGSLVALYAVTGPFVAPALRKVCLPFVPATGTQLENVFSVLKGRSGSLVDIGSGDGRIVIAAAKRGFKAVGFELNPWLVWYSRYKAWREGVHHTTSFYISDLWKFFRVHQRGHLWGTSNDGAA
;
A
#
# COMPACT_ATOMS: atom_id res chain seq x y z
N MET A 1 -32.06 24.50 -78.47
CA MET A 1 -31.80 23.05 -78.38
C MET A 1 -30.49 22.89 -77.63
N SER A 2 -30.54 22.76 -76.32
CA SER A 2 -29.38 22.47 -75.47
C SER A 2 -29.37 20.97 -75.23
N GLU A 3 -28.47 20.24 -75.88
CA GLU A 3 -28.23 18.83 -75.62
C GLU A 3 -27.61 18.67 -74.23
N MET A 4 -28.38 18.07 -73.32
CA MET A 4 -27.96 17.66 -72.00
C MET A 4 -27.24 16.32 -72.14
N THR A 5 -25.91 16.34 -72.03
CA THR A 5 -25.04 15.17 -72.25
C THR A 5 -25.04 14.21 -71.06
N GLU A 6 -25.21 12.92 -71.35
CA GLU A 6 -25.24 11.75 -70.42
C GLU A 6 -24.00 11.60 -69.49
N SER A 7 -22.99 12.45 -69.63
CA SER A 7 -21.72 12.40 -68.88
C SER A 7 -21.83 12.81 -67.41
N ASP A 8 -22.82 13.62 -67.04
CA ASP A 8 -22.98 14.09 -65.65
C ASP A 8 -23.74 13.11 -64.76
N LEU A 9 -24.56 12.21 -65.34
CA LEU A 9 -25.36 11.25 -64.58
C LEU A 9 -24.53 10.05 -64.05
N SER A 10 -23.44 9.72 -64.75
CA SER A 10 -22.56 8.60 -64.38
C SER A 10 -21.56 8.97 -63.28
N THR A 11 -21.22 10.26 -63.16
CA THR A 11 -20.17 10.71 -62.24
C THR A 11 -20.70 10.96 -60.83
N ASP A 12 -22.00 11.26 -60.66
CA ASP A 12 -22.62 11.47 -59.34
C ASP A 12 -23.00 10.15 -58.63
N SER A 13 -23.26 9.07 -59.39
CA SER A 13 -23.60 7.77 -58.81
C SER A 13 -22.43 7.08 -58.10
N TYR A 14 -21.18 7.37 -58.46
CA TYR A 14 -20.00 6.78 -57.83
C TYR A 14 -19.57 7.49 -56.53
N LYS A 15 -19.93 8.77 -56.35
CA LYS A 15 -19.56 9.53 -55.14
C LYS A 15 -20.47 9.27 -53.93
N HIS A 16 -21.64 8.68 -54.11
CA HIS A 16 -22.58 8.42 -53.02
C HIS A 16 -22.33 7.09 -52.27
N GLY A 17 -21.52 6.18 -52.81
CA GLY A 17 -21.26 4.84 -52.23
C GLY A 17 -20.11 4.74 -51.22
N SER A 18 -19.18 5.71 -51.17
CA SER A 18 -17.93 5.58 -50.40
C SER A 18 -17.99 6.19 -48.98
N SER A 19 -18.85 7.19 -48.77
CA SER A 19 -18.97 7.91 -47.48
C SER A 19 -19.57 7.06 -46.35
N GLY A 20 -20.45 6.11 -46.68
CA GLY A 20 -21.10 5.21 -45.71
C GLY A 20 -20.17 4.12 -45.17
N GLU A 21 -19.36 3.50 -46.04
CA GLU A 21 -18.41 2.45 -45.65
C GLU A 21 -17.28 2.97 -44.75
N GLY A 22 -16.74 4.16 -45.04
CA GLY A 22 -15.66 4.75 -44.24
C GLY A 22 -16.09 5.13 -42.82
N SER A 23 -17.32 5.60 -42.65
CA SER A 23 -17.91 5.93 -41.34
C SER A 23 -18.18 4.68 -40.51
N PHE A 24 -18.71 3.62 -41.14
CA PHE A 24 -18.96 2.34 -40.47
C PHE A 24 -17.66 1.66 -40.00
N LYS A 25 -16.63 1.63 -40.86
CA LYS A 25 -15.29 1.09 -40.52
C LYS A 25 -14.63 1.87 -39.37
N LYS A 26 -14.77 3.20 -39.33
CA LYS A 26 -14.29 4.04 -38.21
C LYS A 26 -15.04 3.75 -36.90
N ARG A 27 -16.37 3.66 -36.94
CA ARG A 27 -17.19 3.32 -35.77
C ARG A 27 -16.87 1.93 -35.24
N LEU A 28 -16.68 0.96 -36.13
CA LEU A 28 -16.29 -0.40 -35.78
C LEU A 28 -14.91 -0.45 -35.12
N GLY A 29 -13.94 0.32 -35.63
CA GLY A 29 -12.62 0.46 -35.01
C GLY A 29 -12.69 1.01 -33.58
N ILE A 30 -13.47 2.08 -33.36
CA ILE A 30 -13.65 2.68 -32.02
C ILE A 30 -14.29 1.68 -31.06
N ILE A 31 -15.35 0.97 -31.50
CA ILE A 31 -16.02 -0.03 -30.68
C ILE A 31 -15.05 -1.17 -30.33
N ALA A 32 -14.28 -1.67 -31.30
CA ALA A 32 -13.29 -2.71 -31.06
C ALA A 32 -12.23 -2.27 -30.03
N THR A 33 -11.71 -1.04 -30.15
CA THR A 33 -10.76 -0.49 -29.18
C THR A 33 -11.39 -0.33 -27.79
N CYS A 34 -12.64 0.13 -27.69
CA CYS A 34 -13.35 0.25 -26.41
C CYS A 34 -13.60 -1.12 -25.77
N VAL A 35 -13.96 -2.14 -26.54
CA VAL A 35 -14.18 -3.50 -26.03
C VAL A 35 -12.88 -4.10 -25.52
N VAL A 36 -11.80 -4.00 -26.29
CA VAL A 36 -10.49 -4.53 -25.89
C VAL A 36 -9.95 -3.79 -24.67
N GLY A 37 -9.97 -2.46 -24.69
CA GLY A 37 -9.50 -1.62 -23.58
C GLY A 37 -10.35 -1.82 -22.31
N GLY A 38 -11.68 -1.83 -22.45
CA GLY A 38 -12.60 -2.07 -21.34
C GLY A 38 -12.43 -3.46 -20.72
N SER A 39 -12.24 -4.49 -21.55
CA SER A 39 -11.99 -5.86 -21.07
C SER A 39 -10.68 -5.96 -20.28
N LEU A 40 -9.60 -5.30 -20.75
CA LEU A 40 -8.33 -5.25 -20.04
C LEU A 40 -8.46 -4.56 -18.68
N VAL A 41 -9.15 -3.41 -18.63
CA VAL A 41 -9.38 -2.68 -17.39
C VAL A 41 -10.23 -3.49 -16.40
N ALA A 42 -11.31 -4.12 -16.89
CA ALA A 42 -12.17 -4.97 -16.06
C ALA A 42 -11.41 -6.18 -15.50
N LEU A 43 -10.62 -6.87 -16.34
CA LEU A 43 -9.79 -7.99 -15.92
C LEU A 43 -8.76 -7.56 -14.86
N TYR A 44 -8.14 -6.40 -15.04
CA TYR A 44 -7.18 -5.85 -14.08
C TYR A 44 -7.85 -5.46 -12.75
N ALA A 45 -9.04 -4.85 -12.80
CA ALA A 45 -9.81 -4.50 -11.61
C ALA A 45 -10.27 -5.73 -10.82
N VAL A 46 -10.63 -6.82 -11.51
CA VAL A 46 -11.01 -8.09 -10.87
C VAL A 46 -9.80 -8.81 -10.30
N THR A 47 -8.69 -8.90 -11.03
CA THR A 47 -7.51 -9.72 -10.62
C THR A 47 -6.56 -8.98 -9.68
N GLY A 48 -6.49 -7.65 -9.76
CA GLY A 48 -5.62 -6.80 -8.94
C GLY A 48 -5.77 -7.04 -7.43
N PRO A 49 -7.00 -7.07 -6.86
CA PRO A 49 -7.21 -7.36 -5.44
C PRO A 49 -6.74 -8.76 -4.99
N PHE A 50 -6.65 -9.74 -5.88
CA PHE A 50 -6.17 -11.09 -5.55
C PHE A 50 -4.64 -11.23 -5.65
N VAL A 51 -3.99 -10.44 -6.51
CA VAL A 51 -2.53 -10.41 -6.65
C VAL A 51 -1.87 -9.43 -5.69
N ALA A 52 -2.55 -8.33 -5.33
CA ALA A 52 -2.03 -7.32 -4.42
C ALA A 52 -1.59 -7.85 -3.03
N PRO A 53 -2.25 -8.86 -2.41
CA PRO A 53 -1.77 -9.49 -1.18
C PRO A 53 -0.42 -10.18 -1.35
N ALA A 54 -0.15 -10.79 -2.51
CA ALA A 54 1.09 -11.54 -2.80
C ALA A 54 2.32 -10.64 -3.00
N LEU A 55 2.13 -9.35 -3.30
CA LEU A 55 3.21 -8.37 -3.41
C LEU A 55 3.55 -7.66 -2.08
N ARG A 56 2.86 -8.01 -0.98
CA ARG A 56 3.23 -7.53 0.35
C ARG A 56 4.44 -8.33 0.82
N LYS A 57 5.60 -7.67 0.74
CA LYS A 57 6.99 -8.15 0.81
C LYS A 57 7.42 -8.83 2.12
N VAL A 58 6.60 -9.71 2.70
CA VAL A 58 6.70 -10.30 4.06
C VAL A 58 5.96 -9.43 5.10
N CYS A 59 4.78 -9.89 5.47
CA CYS A 59 4.10 -9.49 6.71
C CYS A 59 4.21 -10.72 7.62
N LEU A 60 4.87 -10.60 8.78
CA LEU A 60 4.80 -11.67 9.78
C LEU A 60 3.32 -11.85 10.18
N PRO A 61 2.79 -13.10 10.18
CA PRO A 61 1.42 -13.32 10.61
C PRO A 61 1.25 -12.82 12.05
N PHE A 62 0.17 -12.08 12.30
CA PHE A 62 -0.16 -11.62 13.65
C PHE A 62 -0.51 -12.83 14.51
N VAL A 63 0.37 -13.18 15.44
CA VAL A 63 0.13 -14.22 16.44
C VAL A 63 0.07 -13.56 17.81
N PRO A 64 -1.11 -13.52 18.45
CA PRO A 64 -1.27 -12.86 19.73
C PRO A 64 -0.51 -13.59 20.85
N ALA A 65 0.40 -12.89 21.55
CA ALA A 65 1.08 -13.46 22.72
C ALA A 65 0.09 -13.76 23.86
N THR A 66 0.17 -14.94 24.46
CA THR A 66 -0.71 -15.39 25.55
C THR A 66 -0.47 -14.57 26.82
N GLY A 67 -1.49 -14.38 27.66
CA GLY A 67 -1.38 -13.64 28.94
C GLY A 67 -0.21 -14.12 29.82
N THR A 68 0.04 -15.43 29.86
CA THR A 68 1.17 -16.03 30.58
C THR A 68 2.53 -15.55 30.08
N GLN A 69 2.68 -15.31 28.78
CA GLN A 69 3.93 -14.79 28.20
C GLN A 69 4.15 -13.33 28.56
N LEU A 70 3.08 -12.53 28.65
CA LEU A 70 3.15 -11.15 29.13
C LEU A 70 3.64 -11.10 30.58
N GLU A 71 3.10 -11.94 31.46
CA GLU A 71 3.54 -11.97 32.86
C GLU A 71 5.01 -12.37 33.01
N ASN A 72 5.50 -13.29 32.18
CA ASN A 72 6.92 -13.67 32.18
C ASN A 72 7.84 -12.53 31.70
N VAL A 73 7.40 -11.72 30.75
CA VAL A 73 8.17 -10.52 30.34
C VAL A 73 8.14 -9.48 31.46
N PHE A 74 6.99 -9.24 32.08
CA PHE A 74 6.87 -8.27 33.16
C PHE A 74 7.55 -8.71 34.46
N SER A 75 7.71 -10.01 34.70
CA SER A 75 8.47 -10.52 35.84
C SER A 75 9.95 -10.19 35.70
N VAL A 76 10.50 -10.25 34.49
CA VAL A 76 11.88 -9.83 34.18
C VAL A 76 12.05 -8.30 34.26
N LEU A 77 10.99 -7.54 33.93
CA LEU A 77 10.99 -6.09 34.01
C LEU A 77 10.67 -5.54 35.41
N LYS A 78 10.37 -6.40 36.38
CA LYS A 78 10.00 -6.00 37.74
C LYS A 78 11.16 -5.25 38.40
N GLY A 79 10.85 -4.07 38.94
CA GLY A 79 11.84 -3.18 39.56
C GLY A 79 12.58 -2.26 38.58
N ARG A 80 12.29 -2.35 37.28
CA ARG A 80 12.73 -1.35 36.29
C ARG A 80 11.64 -0.30 36.11
N SER A 81 12.05 0.92 35.81
CA SER A 81 11.16 2.04 35.51
C SER A 81 11.67 2.77 34.28
N GLY A 82 10.78 3.36 33.48
CA GLY A 82 11.17 4.19 32.34
C GLY A 82 10.28 3.96 31.12
N SER A 83 10.89 4.09 29.94
CA SER A 83 10.21 3.95 28.66
C SER A 83 10.36 2.53 28.11
N LEU A 84 9.28 1.98 27.56
CA LEU A 84 9.26 0.66 26.91
C LEU A 84 8.89 0.83 25.43
N VAL A 85 9.66 0.20 24.54
CA VAL A 85 9.40 0.23 23.09
C VAL A 85 9.09 -1.18 22.62
N ASP A 86 7.95 -1.33 21.97
CA ASP A 86 7.47 -2.60 21.39
C ASP A 86 7.56 -2.54 19.86
N ILE A 87 8.41 -3.39 19.30
CA ILE A 87 8.74 -3.43 17.87
C ILE A 87 7.86 -4.51 17.22
N GLY A 88 6.80 -4.08 16.51
CA GLY A 88 5.76 -4.98 15.99
C GLY A 88 4.59 -5.13 16.96
N SER A 89 4.08 -4.00 17.46
CA SER A 89 3.11 -3.98 18.56
C SER A 89 1.75 -4.64 18.26
N GLY A 90 1.42 -4.88 16.99
CA GLY A 90 0.19 -5.55 16.59
C GLY A 90 -1.05 -4.90 17.19
N ASP A 91 -1.75 -5.62 18.08
CA ASP A 91 -2.97 -5.17 18.74
C ASP A 91 -2.73 -4.32 20.01
N GLY A 92 -1.49 -3.96 20.28
CA GLY A 92 -1.07 -3.06 21.35
C GLY A 92 -1.09 -3.67 22.76
N ARG A 93 -1.25 -4.99 22.91
CA ARG A 93 -1.42 -5.63 24.23
C ARG A 93 -0.24 -5.42 25.18
N ILE A 94 1.00 -5.49 24.68
CA ILE A 94 2.21 -5.31 25.49
C ILE A 94 2.35 -3.84 25.90
N VAL A 95 2.18 -2.93 24.94
CA VAL A 95 2.21 -1.48 25.17
C VAL A 95 1.18 -1.06 26.23
N ILE A 96 -0.06 -1.54 26.11
CA ILE A 96 -1.14 -1.25 27.07
C ILE A 96 -0.83 -1.87 28.44
N ALA A 97 -0.38 -3.14 28.48
CA ALA A 97 -0.06 -3.82 29.73
C ALA A 97 1.14 -3.18 30.45
N ALA A 98 2.11 -2.64 29.72
CA ALA A 98 3.24 -1.89 30.25
C ALA A 98 2.79 -0.53 30.80
N ALA A 99 1.92 0.17 30.07
CA ALA A 99 1.36 1.44 30.51
C ALA A 99 0.51 1.30 31.79
N LYS A 100 -0.29 0.23 31.90
CA LYS A 100 -1.02 -0.10 33.14
C LYS A 100 -0.10 -0.37 34.32
N ARG A 101 1.16 -0.76 34.07
CA ARG A 101 2.20 -0.98 35.08
C ARG A 101 3.06 0.26 35.34
N GLY A 102 2.71 1.41 34.77
CA GLY A 102 3.38 2.70 35.02
C GLY A 102 4.53 3.03 34.07
N PHE A 103 4.76 2.23 33.02
CA PHE A 103 5.78 2.53 32.01
C PHE A 103 5.25 3.52 30.95
N LYS A 104 6.14 4.34 30.39
CA LYS A 104 5.83 5.12 29.19
C LYS A 104 6.07 4.24 27.96
N ALA A 105 5.00 3.75 27.33
CA ALA A 105 5.11 2.69 26.33
C ALA A 105 4.89 3.22 24.90
N VAL A 106 5.71 2.76 23.95
CA VAL A 106 5.63 3.13 22.54
C VAL A 106 5.56 1.87 21.68
N GLY A 107 4.55 1.75 20.83
CA GLY A 107 4.40 0.67 19.87
C GLY A 107 4.69 1.10 18.44
N PHE A 108 5.51 0.33 17.73
CA PHE A 108 5.72 0.49 16.29
C PHE A 108 5.02 -0.65 15.56
N GLU A 109 4.26 -0.34 14.51
CA GLU A 109 3.54 -1.33 13.70
C GLU A 109 3.54 -0.89 12.23
N LEU A 110 3.57 -1.84 11.29
CA LEU A 110 3.57 -1.55 9.86
C LEU A 110 2.15 -1.31 9.34
N ASN A 111 1.16 -2.05 9.88
CA ASN A 111 -0.22 -1.98 9.43
C ASN A 111 -0.97 -0.78 10.07
N PRO A 112 -1.41 0.21 9.26
CA PRO A 112 -2.14 1.37 9.78
C PRO A 112 -3.43 0.99 10.52
N TRP A 113 -4.14 -0.04 10.07
CA TRP A 113 -5.38 -0.49 10.71
C TRP A 113 -5.15 -1.03 12.12
N LEU A 114 -4.06 -1.75 12.33
CA LEU A 114 -3.67 -2.26 13.65
C LEU A 114 -3.26 -1.10 14.58
N VAL A 115 -2.58 -0.07 14.06
CA VAL A 115 -2.26 1.14 14.82
C VAL A 115 -3.51 1.89 15.26
N TRP A 116 -4.51 2.02 14.39
CA TRP A 116 -5.79 2.64 14.78
C TRP A 116 -6.53 1.81 15.83
N TYR A 117 -6.56 0.49 15.65
CA TYR A 117 -7.16 -0.43 16.61
C TYR A 117 -6.48 -0.38 17.98
N SER A 118 -5.15 -0.33 18.02
CA SER A 118 -4.39 -0.25 19.27
C SER A 118 -4.59 1.09 19.98
N ARG A 119 -4.65 2.22 19.24
CA ARG A 119 -5.02 3.53 19.78
C ARG A 119 -6.41 3.53 20.40
N TYR A 120 -7.40 2.98 19.70
CA TYR A 120 -8.77 2.85 20.22
C TYR A 120 -8.80 2.00 21.50
N LYS A 121 -8.11 0.86 21.51
CA LYS A 121 -8.02 0.01 22.70
C LYS A 121 -7.34 0.74 23.86
N ALA A 122 -6.23 1.45 23.64
CA ALA A 122 -5.54 2.22 24.66
C ALA A 122 -6.41 3.36 25.22
N TRP A 123 -7.21 4.00 24.36
CA TRP A 123 -8.21 4.99 24.79
C TRP A 123 -9.29 4.35 25.66
N ARG A 124 -9.87 3.22 25.22
CA ARG A 124 -10.90 2.47 25.97
C ARG A 124 -10.40 1.99 27.34
N GLU A 125 -9.12 1.63 27.43
CA GLU A 125 -8.47 1.19 28.67
C GLU A 125 -7.92 2.36 29.52
N GLY A 126 -8.11 3.61 29.10
CA GLY A 126 -7.71 4.81 29.86
C GLY A 126 -6.22 5.14 29.86
N VAL A 127 -5.37 4.34 29.20
CA VAL A 127 -3.90 4.49 29.21
C VAL A 127 -3.34 5.28 28.04
N HIS A 128 -4.19 5.90 27.22
CA HIS A 128 -3.78 6.65 26.03
C HIS A 128 -2.75 7.76 26.30
N HIS A 129 -2.72 8.33 27.51
CA HIS A 129 -1.79 9.40 27.90
C HIS A 129 -0.35 8.88 28.14
N THR A 130 -0.19 7.60 28.44
CA THR A 130 1.12 6.94 28.69
C THR A 130 1.53 6.00 27.56
N THR A 131 0.70 5.86 26.52
CA THR A 131 0.97 5.04 25.33
C THR A 131 1.06 5.88 24.06
N SER A 132 1.94 5.51 23.13
CA SER A 132 1.95 6.08 21.77
C SER A 132 2.14 4.99 20.73
N PHE A 133 1.48 5.11 19.57
CA PHE A 133 1.58 4.13 18.48
C PHE A 133 1.97 4.83 17.17
N TYR A 134 2.98 4.30 16.49
CA TYR A 134 3.55 4.85 15.26
C TYR A 134 3.54 3.82 14.13
N ILE A 135 3.31 4.30 12.91
CA ILE A 135 3.42 3.51 11.70
C ILE A 135 4.88 3.58 11.23
N SER A 136 5.61 2.48 11.34
CA SER A 136 7.04 2.43 10.97
C SER A 136 7.40 1.13 10.26
N ASP A 137 8.22 1.26 9.22
CA ASP A 137 8.80 0.12 8.50
C ASP A 137 10.24 -0.13 8.99
N LEU A 138 10.43 -1.21 9.74
CA LEU A 138 11.73 -1.62 10.30
C LEU A 138 12.75 -1.97 9.21
N TRP A 139 12.29 -2.37 8.02
CA TRP A 139 13.14 -2.81 6.91
C TRP A 139 13.76 -1.67 6.09
N LYS A 140 13.28 -0.44 6.26
CA LYS A 140 13.97 0.74 5.69
C LYS A 140 15.22 1.11 6.49
N PHE A 141 15.23 0.85 7.80
CA PHE A 141 16.34 1.22 8.67
C PHE A 141 17.60 0.39 8.40
N PHE A 142 17.45 -0.94 8.25
CA PHE A 142 18.58 -1.83 7.98
C PHE A 142 19.26 -1.59 6.61
N ARG A 143 18.52 -1.16 5.59
CA ARG A 143 19.09 -0.88 4.26
C ARG A 143 19.91 0.40 4.20
N VAL A 144 19.56 1.40 5.00
CA VAL A 144 20.32 2.67 5.06
C VAL A 144 21.62 2.48 5.84
N HIS A 145 21.61 1.70 6.93
CA HIS A 145 22.78 1.52 7.77
C HIS A 145 23.85 0.60 7.15
N GLN A 146 23.47 -0.39 6.34
CA GLN A 146 24.43 -1.27 5.63
C GLN A 146 25.18 -0.57 4.47
N ARG A 147 24.70 0.58 3.99
CA ARG A 147 25.41 1.39 2.97
C ARG A 147 26.32 2.47 3.56
N GLY A 148 26.18 2.78 4.85
CA GLY A 148 27.01 3.79 5.54
C GLY A 148 28.34 3.26 6.07
N HIS A 149 28.55 1.94 6.09
CA HIS A 149 29.73 1.31 6.67
C HIS A 149 30.85 0.99 5.64
N LEU A 150 30.85 1.69 4.50
CA LEU A 150 31.87 1.53 3.43
C LEU A 150 32.70 2.80 3.16
N TRP A 151 32.51 3.88 3.93
CA TRP A 151 33.35 5.08 3.83
C TRP A 151 33.60 5.63 5.24
N GLY A 152 34.76 5.31 5.83
CA GLY A 152 35.05 5.82 7.18
C GLY A 152 36.22 5.18 7.92
N THR A 153 37.38 5.02 7.29
CA THR A 153 38.70 4.96 7.95
C THR A 153 39.69 5.57 6.95
N SER A 154 40.76 6.29 7.26
CA SER A 154 41.38 6.87 8.46
C SER A 154 42.52 7.74 7.92
N ASN A 155 42.75 8.94 8.48
CA ASN A 155 44.07 9.43 8.94
C ASN A 155 44.11 10.96 8.97
N ASP A 156 43.90 11.47 10.18
CA ASP A 156 44.36 12.79 10.58
C ASP A 156 45.81 12.69 11.09
N GLY A 157 46.61 13.65 10.63
CA GLY A 157 47.89 14.17 11.13
C GLY A 157 48.70 13.42 12.21
N ALA A 158 49.88 12.95 11.81
CA ALA A 158 51.08 12.97 12.64
C ALA A 158 52.17 13.76 11.88
N ALA A 159 52.41 15.00 12.32
CA ALA A 159 53.59 15.81 12.03
C ALA A 159 53.77 16.82 13.17
#